data_AF-A0A926CJ26-F1
#
_entry.id   AF-A0A926CJ26-F1
#
_cell.length_a   1.000
_cell.length_b   1.000
_cell.length_c   1.000
_cell.angle_alpha   90.00
_cell.angle_beta   90.00
_cell.angle_gamma   90.00
#
_symmetry.space_group_name_H-M   'P 1'
#
loop_
_entity.id
_entity.type
_entity.pdbx_description
1 polymer ?
#
loop_
_entity_poly.entity_id
_entity_poly.type
_entity_poly.pdbx_seq_one_letter_code
_entity_poly.pdbx_strand_id
1 'polypeptide(L)' 'MNNQSIDDEMPEEIDFSKAARGRHHIPAEAAVFLQASIERSVWEYFSDKAEQKGIGLSQLLTVCRA' A
#
# COMPACT_ATOMS: atom_id res chain seq x y z
N MET A 1 31.21 20.66 -3.78
CA MET A 1 30.41 19.72 -4.60
C MET A 1 29.05 20.36 -4.77
N ASN A 2 28.78 20.91 -5.95
CA ASN A 2 27.53 21.62 -6.24
C ASN A 2 26.36 20.61 -6.26
N ASN A 3 25.41 20.78 -5.34
CA ASN A 3 24.08 20.18 -5.46
C ASN A 3 23.30 20.96 -6.54
N GLN A 4 23.57 20.65 -7.81
CA GLN A 4 22.62 20.99 -8.86
C GLN A 4 21.45 20.01 -8.72
N SER A 5 20.26 20.55 -8.51
CA SER A 5 18.99 19.81 -8.65
C SER A 5 19.01 19.10 -10.00
N ILE A 6 18.84 17.78 -9.99
CA ILE A 6 18.72 16.93 -11.20
C ILE A 6 17.33 17.16 -11.79
N ASP A 7 16.99 18.42 -12.07
CA ASP A 7 15.64 18.84 -12.45
C ASP A 7 15.67 19.81 -13.64
N ASP A 8 16.65 19.64 -14.52
CA ASP A 8 16.66 20.32 -15.80
C ASP A 8 16.50 19.26 -16.90
N GLU A 9 15.22 19.07 -17.26
CA GLU A 9 14.72 18.52 -18.51
C GLU A 9 14.84 16.98 -18.67
N MET A 10 13.80 16.26 -18.21
CA MET A 10 13.54 14.90 -18.72
C MET A 10 13.40 14.97 -20.24
N PRO A 11 14.22 14.24 -21.03
CA PRO A 11 14.07 14.23 -22.48
C PRO A 11 12.66 13.73 -22.85
N GLU A 12 12.06 14.30 -23.92
CA GLU A 12 10.69 13.96 -24.36
C GLU A 12 10.48 12.45 -24.55
N GLU A 13 11.55 11.72 -24.88
CA GLU A 13 11.60 10.26 -25.04
C GLU A 13 11.32 9.48 -23.75
N ILE A 14 11.46 10.13 -22.59
CA ILE A 14 11.25 9.60 -21.23
C ILE A 14 10.18 10.45 -20.50
N ASP A 15 9.35 11.19 -21.24
CA ASP A 15 8.19 11.87 -20.66
C ASP A 15 7.01 10.90 -20.48
N PHE A 16 6.87 10.36 -19.27
CA PHE A 16 5.75 9.48 -18.91
C PHE A 16 4.54 10.24 -18.37
N SER A 17 4.51 11.58 -18.42
CA SER A 17 3.37 12.38 -17.92
C SER A 17 2.04 12.04 -18.61
N LYS A 18 2.10 11.61 -19.88
CA LYS A 18 0.95 11.15 -20.69
C LYS A 18 0.86 9.63 -20.81
N ALA A 19 1.76 8.88 -20.18
CA ALA A 19 1.75 7.43 -20.27
C ALA A 19 0.52 6.88 -19.52
N ALA A 20 -0.27 6.04 -20.21
CA ALA A 20 -1.38 5.36 -19.58
C ALA A 20 -0.83 4.38 -18.53
N ARG A 21 -1.29 4.52 -17.28
CA ARG A 21 -0.93 3.57 -16.23
C ARG A 21 -1.42 2.17 -16.65
N GLY A 22 -0.53 1.18 -16.60
CA GLY A 22 -0.82 -0.18 -17.09
C GLY A 22 -1.89 -0.91 -16.27
N ARG A 23 -2.31 -2.09 -16.73
CA ARG A 23 -3.36 -2.92 -16.08
C ARG A 23 -3.07 -3.33 -14.63
N HIS A 24 -1.81 -3.22 -14.20
CA HIS A 24 -1.37 -3.52 -12.84
C HIS A 24 -1.29 -2.28 -11.95
N HIS A 25 -1.72 -1.13 -12.46
CA HIS A 25 -1.75 0.08 -11.66
C HIS A 25 -2.84 0.00 -10.60
N ILE A 26 -2.40 0.17 -9.35
CA ILE A 26 -3.27 0.29 -8.19
C ILE A 26 -3.30 1.77 -7.82
N PRO A 27 -4.47 2.44 -7.88
CA PRO A 27 -4.62 3.82 -7.40
C PRO A 27 -4.17 3.98 -5.96
N ALA A 28 -3.67 5.16 -5.58
CA ALA A 28 -3.15 5.40 -4.23
C ALA A 28 -4.24 5.23 -3.15
N GLU A 29 -5.50 5.44 -3.52
CA GLU A 29 -6.68 5.35 -2.67
C GLU A 29 -7.30 3.94 -2.68
N ALA A 30 -6.80 3.03 -3.51
CA ALA A 30 -7.36 1.69 -3.62
C ALA A 30 -6.89 0.79 -2.46
N ALA A 31 -7.85 0.19 -1.76
CA ALA A 31 -7.57 -0.86 -0.80
C ALA A 31 -7.20 -2.15 -1.55
N VAL A 32 -6.01 -2.69 -1.27
CA VAL A 32 -5.54 -3.96 -1.83
C VAL A 32 -5.69 -5.05 -0.77
N PHE A 33 -6.49 -6.07 -1.09
CA PHE A 33 -6.64 -7.24 -0.25
C PHE A 33 -5.66 -8.32 -0.69
N LEU A 34 -4.76 -8.70 0.21
CA LEU A 34 -3.81 -9.79 0.00
C LEU A 34 -4.27 -11.01 0.80
N GLN A 35 -4.14 -12.18 0.20
CA GLN A 35 -4.30 -13.44 0.95
C GLN A 35 -3.13 -13.57 1.93
N ALA A 36 -3.45 -13.87 3.19
CA ALA A 36 -2.47 -14.09 4.23
C ALA A 36 -2.75 -15.43 4.92
N SER A 37 -1.69 -16.22 5.11
CA SER A 37 -1.74 -17.43 5.92
C SER A 37 -1.37 -17.06 7.35
N ILE A 38 -2.32 -17.22 8.27
CA ILE A 38 -2.16 -16.88 9.68
C ILE A 38 -2.31 -18.17 10.48
N GLU A 39 -1.41 -18.39 11.44
CA GLU A 39 -1.56 -19.48 12.39
C GLU A 39 -2.87 -19.32 13.17
N ARG A 40 -3.58 -20.42 13.43
CA ARG A 40 -4.88 -20.38 14.08
C ARG A 40 -4.89 -19.60 15.39
N SER A 41 -3.90 -19.84 16.27
CA SER A 41 -3.79 -19.17 17.57
C SER A 41 -3.67 -17.64 17.44
N VAL A 42 -2.89 -17.20 16.45
CA VAL A 42 -2.69 -15.78 16.12
C VAL A 42 -3.97 -15.17 15.52
N TRP A 43 -4.67 -15.92 14.66
CA TRP A 43 -5.93 -15.48 14.07
C TRP A 43 -7.02 -15.29 15.14
N GLU A 44 -7.14 -16.22 16.08
CA GLU A 44 -8.09 -16.14 17.21
C GLU A 44 -7.80 -14.88 18.05
N TYR A 45 -6.53 -14.67 18.43
CA TYR A 45 -6.12 -13.47 19.18
C TYR A 45 -6.50 -12.15 18.49
N PHE A 46 -6.24 -12.02 17.19
CA PHE A 46 -6.57 -10.79 16.46
C PHE A 46 -8.07 -10.64 16.19
N SER A 47 -8.80 -11.75 16.05
CA SER A 47 -10.26 -11.71 15.85
C SER A 47 -10.95 -11.18 17.10
N ASP A 48 -10.58 -11.68 18.29
CA ASP A 48 -11.12 -11.19 19.56
C ASP A 48 -10.80 -9.70 19.76
N LYS A 49 -9.57 -9.29 19.41
CA LYS A 49 -9.13 -7.89 19.52
C LYS A 49 -9.85 -6.97 18.53
N ALA A 50 -10.22 -7.47 17.35
CA ALA A 50 -10.99 -6.73 16.36
C ALA A 50 -12.43 -6.52 16.85
N GLU A 51 -13.03 -7.57 17.41
CA GLU A 51 -14.37 -7.53 18.00
C GLU A 51 -14.44 -6.54 19.18
N GLN A 52 -13.47 -6.59 20.09
CA GLN A 52 -13.37 -5.64 21.22
C GLN A 52 -13.29 -4.18 20.77
N LYS A 53 -12.72 -3.92 19.58
CA LYS A 53 -12.61 -2.59 18.99
C LYS A 53 -13.78 -2.22 18.08
N GLY A 54 -14.69 -3.17 17.80
CA GLY A 54 -15.80 -2.99 16.87
C GLY A 54 -15.36 -2.74 15.42
N ILE A 55 -14.17 -3.22 15.02
CA ILE A 55 -13.63 -3.05 13.67
C ILE A 55 -13.43 -4.41 12.98
N GLY A 56 -13.29 -4.41 11.66
CA GLY A 56 -12.99 -5.63 10.92
C GLY A 56 -11.55 -6.12 11.17
N LEU A 57 -11.33 -7.44 11.12
CA LEU A 57 -9.99 -8.03 11.25
C LEU A 57 -8.99 -7.46 10.23
N SER A 58 -9.40 -7.27 8.97
CA SER A 58 -8.56 -6.66 7.95
C SER A 58 -8.16 -5.23 8.32
N GLN A 59 -9.10 -4.42 8.81
CA GLN A 59 -8.83 -3.06 9.29
C GLN A 59 -7.86 -3.05 10.47
N LEU A 60 -8.03 -4.00 11.42
CA LEU A 60 -7.10 -4.15 12.53
C LEU A 60 -5.67 -4.44 12.04
N LEU A 61 -5.53 -5.32 11.04
CA LEU A 61 -4.23 -5.72 10.49
C LEU A 61 -3.60 -4.66 9.57
N THR A 62 -4.40 -3.81 8.93
CA THR A 62 -3.89 -2.69 8.10
C THR A 62 -3.26 -1.58 8.95
N VAL A 63 -3.65 -1.43 10.22
CA VAL A 63 -3.19 -0.36 11.12
C VAL A 63 -1.89 -0.69 11.85
N CYS A 64 -1.27 -1.85 11.59
CA CYS A 64 0.10 -2.13 12.04
C CYS A 64 1.10 -1.23 11.29
N ARG A 65 1.12 0.05 11.66
CA ARG A 65 2.13 1.03 11.28
C ARG A 65 3.42 0.60 11.97
N ALA A 66 4.43 0.23 11.18
CA ALA A 66 5.79 -0.03 11.64
C ALA A 66 6.42 1.22 12.27
#